data_AF-A0A9X1NG07-F1
#
_entry.id   AF-A0A9X1NG07-F1
#
_cell.length_a   1.000
_cell.length_b   1.000
_cell.length_c   1.000
_cell.angle_alpha   90.00
_cell.angle_beta   90.00
_cell.angle_gamma   90.00
#
_symmetry.space_group_name_H-M   'P 1'
#
loop_
_entity.id
_entity.type
_entity.pdbx_description
1 polymer ?
#
loop_
_entity_poly.entity_id
_entity_poly.type
_entity_poly.pdbx_seq_one_letter_code
_entity_poly.pdbx_strand_id
1 'polypeptide(L)'
;MRRIFRGRSAGLRARRGAPQILTASVIACGVLLSGCSSSEPEASSAPPAPQASQVESQAEAVSHLENLSEGSSLVATATGAEVSVFKKPGGKNGKSLASPIESGGPLTFLVTDEQDEWLKVHLPTRPNGSTGWISRDEVQLSTSPYRLVVSMRKHQLQVLKNGQSIGEHEVGVGKAATPTPPGEYYLTELIQPNNADGAYGPYAFGISGHSDTLQKFAGGPGQLGLHGTNQPDKLGSDVSHGCLRLANEVITELAETLPLGTPIEIQA
;
A
#
# COMPACT_ATOMS: atom_id res chain seq x y z
N MET A 1 34.55 -30.94 -33.24
CA MET A 1 33.68 -31.36 -34.36
C MET A 1 32.28 -30.79 -34.12
N ARG A 2 31.99 -29.59 -34.65
CA ARG A 2 31.09 -29.34 -35.79
C ARG A 2 29.70 -30.01 -35.69
N ARG A 3 28.65 -29.23 -35.45
CA ARG A 3 27.65 -28.88 -36.48
C ARG A 3 26.84 -27.64 -36.11
N ILE A 4 26.75 -26.76 -37.09
CA ILE A 4 26.05 -25.48 -37.18
C ILE A 4 24.68 -25.77 -37.78
N PHE A 5 23.61 -25.12 -37.31
CA PHE A 5 22.46 -24.83 -38.17
C PHE A 5 21.86 -23.45 -37.86
N ARG A 6 21.88 -22.59 -38.88
CA ARG A 6 21.21 -21.30 -38.99
C ARG A 6 19.74 -21.53 -39.37
N GLY A 7 18.82 -20.74 -38.82
CA GLY A 7 17.46 -20.55 -39.34
C GLY A 7 17.16 -19.05 -39.46
N ARG A 8 16.85 -18.60 -40.68
CA ARG A 8 16.64 -17.19 -41.08
C ARG A 8 15.18 -16.77 -40.89
N SER A 9 15.01 -15.48 -40.63
CA SER A 9 13.78 -14.69 -40.61
C SER A 9 13.18 -14.46 -42.01
N ALA A 10 11.84 -14.44 -42.10
CA ALA A 10 10.97 -13.65 -43.00
C ALA A 10 9.54 -14.21 -42.88
N GLY A 11 8.44 -13.47 -42.83
CA GLY A 11 8.19 -12.03 -42.87
C GLY A 11 6.66 -11.81 -42.84
N LEU A 12 6.20 -10.62 -42.45
CA LEU A 12 4.83 -10.18 -42.72
C LEU A 12 4.89 -8.75 -43.26
N ARG A 13 4.48 -8.59 -44.52
CA ARG A 13 4.34 -7.30 -45.21
C ARG A 13 2.95 -6.73 -44.93
N ALA A 14 2.87 -5.61 -44.22
CA ALA A 14 1.70 -4.74 -44.25
C ALA A 14 1.86 -3.74 -45.41
N ARG A 15 0.85 -3.64 -46.28
CA ARG A 15 0.80 -2.68 -47.40
C ARG A 15 -0.33 -1.69 -47.17
N ARG A 16 0.08 -0.41 -47.05
CA ARG A 16 -0.38 0.80 -47.76
C ARG A 16 -1.88 1.19 -47.72
N GLY A 17 -2.11 2.42 -47.27
CA GLY A 17 -3.25 3.24 -47.65
C GLY A 17 -3.16 4.66 -47.07
N ALA A 18 -2.58 5.59 -47.83
CA ALA A 18 -2.67 7.04 -47.69
C ALA A 18 -2.44 7.62 -49.10
N PRO A 19 -2.67 8.91 -49.40
CA PRO A 19 -3.61 9.92 -48.86
C PRO A 19 -4.49 10.49 -50.00
N GLN A 20 -5.36 11.47 -49.75
CA GLN A 20 -5.57 12.59 -50.70
C GLN A 20 -6.31 13.79 -50.10
N ILE A 21 -5.84 14.95 -50.55
CA ILE A 21 -6.13 16.35 -50.22
C ILE A 21 -7.25 16.85 -51.14
N LEU A 22 -8.09 17.80 -50.71
CA LEU A 22 -8.49 18.98 -51.53
C LEU A 22 -9.37 19.97 -50.73
N THR A 23 -9.33 21.19 -51.24
CA THR A 23 -9.43 22.52 -50.61
C THR A 23 -10.77 23.24 -50.83
N ALA A 24 -10.89 24.38 -50.13
CA ALA A 24 -11.60 25.63 -50.48
C ALA A 24 -13.12 25.70 -50.19
N SER A 25 -13.75 26.83 -49.86
CA SER A 25 -13.44 28.17 -49.31
C SER A 25 -14.77 28.95 -49.28
N VAL A 26 -14.77 30.10 -48.60
CA VAL A 26 -15.51 31.36 -48.90
C VAL A 26 -16.82 31.69 -48.12
N ILE A 27 -16.83 32.95 -47.63
CA ILE A 27 -17.90 34.00 -47.55
C ILE A 27 -18.38 34.42 -46.14
N ALA A 28 -17.62 35.35 -45.54
CA ALA A 28 -17.90 36.80 -45.33
C ALA A 28 -19.22 37.37 -44.75
N CYS A 29 -19.00 38.43 -43.92
CA CYS A 29 -19.71 39.72 -43.77
C CYS A 29 -20.67 39.98 -42.57
N GLY A 30 -20.48 41.16 -41.95
CA GLY A 30 -21.50 41.89 -41.16
C GLY A 30 -21.04 42.46 -39.81
N VAL A 31 -20.13 43.45 -39.74
CA VAL A 31 -20.37 44.90 -39.44
C VAL A 31 -20.72 45.26 -37.98
N LEU A 32 -19.89 46.16 -37.42
CA LEU A 32 -20.00 46.89 -36.15
C LEU A 32 -21.03 48.03 -36.22
N LEU A 33 -21.62 48.44 -35.09
CA LEU A 33 -21.55 49.81 -34.52
C LEU A 33 -22.56 50.06 -33.36
N SER A 34 -21.97 50.52 -32.25
CA SER A 34 -22.36 51.50 -31.24
C SER A 34 -23.80 52.03 -31.13
N GLY A 35 -24.29 52.11 -29.88
CA GLY A 35 -25.36 53.02 -29.46
C GLY A 35 -25.44 53.18 -27.94
N CYS A 36 -24.89 54.26 -27.39
CA CYS A 36 -25.15 54.74 -26.02
C CYS A 36 -26.46 55.54 -26.00
N SER A 37 -27.27 55.40 -24.96
CA SER A 37 -28.01 56.55 -24.39
C SER A 37 -28.55 56.25 -22.99
N SER A 38 -28.28 57.17 -22.07
CA SER A 38 -28.66 57.22 -20.66
C SER A 38 -30.06 57.81 -20.46
N SER A 39 -30.83 57.31 -19.51
CA SER A 39 -31.88 58.05 -18.77
C SER A 39 -32.32 57.29 -17.51
N GLU A 40 -31.99 57.79 -16.34
CA GLU A 40 -32.71 57.58 -15.07
C GLU A 40 -33.96 58.51 -15.07
N PRO A 41 -35.06 58.23 -14.32
CA PRO A 41 -35.01 58.24 -12.86
C PRO A 41 -36.05 57.35 -12.11
N GLU A 42 -35.99 57.51 -10.78
CA GLU A 42 -37.02 57.34 -9.75
C GLU A 42 -36.98 56.13 -8.81
N ALA A 43 -37.07 56.51 -7.53
CA ALA A 43 -36.85 55.73 -6.33
C ALA A 43 -38.07 54.88 -5.96
N SER A 44 -37.81 53.69 -5.40
CA SER A 44 -38.72 53.08 -4.44
C SER A 44 -37.96 52.14 -3.51
N SER A 45 -37.96 52.50 -2.23
CA SER A 45 -37.32 51.80 -1.12
C SER A 45 -38.07 50.51 -0.77
N ALA A 46 -37.37 49.38 -0.84
CA ALA A 46 -37.78 48.12 -0.19
C ALA A 46 -36.69 47.70 0.83
N PRO A 47 -37.07 47.22 2.03
CA PRO A 47 -36.11 46.81 3.05
C PRO A 47 -35.37 45.53 2.64
N PRO A 48 -34.07 45.38 2.97
CA PRO A 48 -33.36 44.14 2.70
C PRO A 48 -33.93 43.01 3.57
N ALA A 49 -34.34 41.92 2.92
CA ALA A 49 -34.61 40.65 3.58
C ALA A 49 -33.36 40.21 4.37
N PRO A 50 -33.51 39.59 5.56
CA PRO A 50 -32.37 39.05 6.27
C PRO A 50 -31.73 37.98 5.38
N GLN A 51 -30.51 38.25 4.92
CA GLN A 51 -29.65 37.22 4.37
C GLN A 51 -29.54 36.14 5.43
N ALA A 52 -30.17 34.99 5.15
CA ALA A 52 -29.92 33.77 5.87
C ALA A 52 -28.41 33.57 5.84
N SER A 53 -27.80 33.78 7.01
CA SER A 53 -26.41 33.49 7.24
C SER A 53 -26.16 32.08 6.74
N GLN A 54 -25.17 31.96 5.88
CA GLN A 54 -24.57 30.71 5.50
C GLN A 54 -24.15 30.04 6.82
N VAL A 55 -24.94 29.06 7.27
CA VAL A 55 -24.45 28.01 8.14
C VAL A 55 -23.59 27.17 7.22
N GLU A 56 -22.36 27.64 7.03
CA GLU A 56 -21.28 26.90 6.40
C GLU A 56 -21.05 25.70 7.30
N SER A 57 -21.65 24.59 6.90
CA SER A 57 -21.52 23.28 7.51
C SER A 57 -20.06 22.86 7.45
N GLN A 58 -19.27 23.30 8.41
CA GLN A 58 -18.06 22.62 8.83
C GLN A 58 -18.51 21.28 9.43
N ALA A 59 -18.79 20.32 8.55
CA ALA A 59 -18.70 18.93 8.92
C ALA A 59 -17.22 18.72 9.24
N GLU A 60 -16.89 18.78 10.53
CA GLU A 60 -15.60 18.31 11.04
C GLU A 60 -15.35 16.95 10.36
N ALA A 61 -14.23 16.85 9.64
CA ALA A 61 -13.83 15.60 9.02
C ALA A 61 -13.63 14.58 10.15
N VAL A 62 -14.65 13.76 10.41
CA VAL A 62 -14.60 12.77 11.49
C VAL A 62 -13.50 11.79 11.12
N SER A 63 -12.50 11.64 11.99
CA SER A 63 -11.36 10.79 11.68
C SER A 63 -11.82 9.32 11.57
N HIS A 64 -11.22 8.59 10.64
CA HIS A 64 -11.54 7.18 10.44
C HIS A 64 -11.00 6.35 11.61
N LEU A 65 -9.86 6.78 12.16
CA LEU A 65 -9.23 6.15 13.32
C LEU A 65 -10.10 6.21 14.57
N GLU A 66 -10.80 7.32 14.84
CA GLU A 66 -11.72 7.45 15.98
C GLU A 66 -12.97 6.56 15.85
N ASN A 67 -13.35 6.22 14.63
CA ASN A 67 -14.52 5.37 14.34
C ASN A 67 -14.16 3.89 14.08
N LEU A 68 -12.91 3.49 14.29
CA LEU A 68 -12.54 2.08 14.13
C LEU A 68 -13.24 1.22 15.17
N SER A 69 -13.76 0.08 14.73
CA SER A 69 -14.17 -0.96 15.67
C SER A 69 -12.99 -1.44 16.50
N GLU A 70 -13.26 -1.82 17.75
CA GLU A 70 -12.23 -2.28 18.67
C GLU A 70 -11.37 -3.40 18.06
N GLY A 71 -10.05 -3.23 18.13
CA GLY A 71 -9.08 -4.19 17.58
C GLY A 71 -8.92 -4.17 16.05
N SER A 72 -9.66 -3.32 15.32
CA SER A 72 -9.43 -3.08 13.90
C SER A 72 -8.29 -2.09 13.66
N SER A 73 -7.74 -2.11 12.45
CA SER A 73 -6.69 -1.21 12.00
C SER A 73 -7.01 -0.64 10.63
N LEU A 74 -6.58 0.60 10.38
CA LEU A 74 -6.82 1.28 9.12
C LEU A 74 -5.66 1.06 8.16
N VAL A 75 -5.99 0.70 6.92
CA VAL A 75 -5.04 0.33 5.87
C VAL A 75 -5.23 1.26 4.68
N ALA A 76 -4.13 1.77 4.15
CA ALA A 76 -4.10 2.60 2.95
C ALA A 76 -3.42 1.84 1.80
N THR A 77 -4.09 1.72 0.66
CA THR A 77 -3.56 1.06 -0.53
C THR A 77 -3.50 2.04 -1.69
N ALA A 78 -2.36 2.13 -2.36
CA ALA A 78 -2.14 3.05 -3.49
C ALA A 78 -3.14 2.81 -4.63
N THR A 79 -3.71 3.89 -5.16
CA THR A 79 -4.61 3.86 -6.33
C THR A 79 -3.88 4.18 -7.64
N GLY A 80 -2.75 4.88 -7.57
CA GLY A 80 -1.90 5.27 -8.69
C GLY A 80 -0.62 4.44 -8.83
N ALA A 81 0.24 4.87 -9.76
CA ALA A 81 1.53 4.23 -10.03
C ALA A 81 2.63 4.58 -8.99
N GLU A 82 2.38 5.58 -8.16
CA GLU A 82 3.26 6.01 -7.09
C GLU A 82 2.48 6.70 -5.98
N VAL A 83 3.07 6.74 -4.78
CA VAL A 83 2.59 7.51 -3.64
C VAL A 83 3.71 8.40 -3.11
N SER A 84 3.43 9.68 -2.90
CA SER A 84 4.39 10.63 -2.38
C SER A 84 4.42 10.61 -0.85
N VAL A 85 5.59 10.36 -0.27
CA VAL A 85 5.79 10.30 1.18
C VAL A 85 6.53 11.53 1.69
N PHE A 86 5.93 12.24 2.64
CA PHE A 86 6.42 13.49 3.19
C PHE A 86 6.78 13.36 4.68
N LYS A 87 7.65 14.25 5.16
CA LYS A 87 8.01 14.32 6.59
C LYS A 87 6.92 14.94 7.47
N LYS A 88 6.03 15.73 6.86
CA LYS A 88 4.91 16.41 7.50
C LYS A 88 3.78 16.66 6.50
N PRO A 89 2.53 16.86 6.95
CA PRO A 89 1.43 17.30 6.10
C PRO A 89 1.79 18.55 5.30
N GLY A 90 1.41 18.59 4.02
CA GLY A 90 1.68 19.71 3.11
C GLY A 90 3.17 19.93 2.83
N GLY A 91 4.02 18.94 3.12
CA GLY A 91 5.45 19.01 2.90
C GLY A 91 5.82 19.22 1.43
N LYS A 92 7.00 19.78 1.17
CA LYS A 92 7.62 19.80 -0.16
C LYS A 92 8.65 18.68 -0.27
N ASN A 93 8.96 18.25 -1.49
CA ASN A 93 9.99 17.24 -1.78
C ASN A 93 9.70 15.86 -1.16
N GLY A 94 8.49 15.33 -1.40
CA GLY A 94 8.14 13.96 -1.00
C GLY A 94 9.00 12.92 -1.71
N LYS A 95 9.30 11.82 -1.02
CA LYS A 95 9.92 10.64 -1.64
C LYS A 95 8.81 9.81 -2.30
N SER A 96 8.95 9.55 -3.59
CA SER A 96 8.03 8.66 -4.31
C SER A 96 8.32 7.19 -3.97
N LEU A 97 7.25 6.44 -3.71
CA LEU A 97 7.25 4.98 -3.61
C LEU A 97 6.39 4.41 -4.75
N ALA A 98 6.93 3.46 -5.50
CA ALA A 98 6.25 2.88 -6.66
C ALA A 98 5.14 1.88 -6.27
N SER A 99 4.09 1.84 -7.08
CA SER A 99 3.01 0.86 -7.06
C SER A 99 2.73 0.39 -8.51
N PRO A 100 2.67 -0.92 -8.80
CA PRO A 100 2.88 -2.03 -7.88
C PRO A 100 4.31 -2.09 -7.32
N ILE A 101 4.47 -2.77 -6.19
CA ILE A 101 5.79 -3.07 -5.61
C ILE A 101 6.55 -4.08 -6.50
N GLU A 102 7.82 -4.34 -6.20
CA GLU A 102 8.70 -5.18 -7.05
C GLU A 102 8.15 -6.58 -7.33
N SER A 103 7.38 -7.16 -6.39
CA SER A 103 6.72 -8.46 -6.58
C SER A 103 5.45 -8.43 -7.42
N GLY A 104 4.98 -7.24 -7.83
CA GLY A 104 3.74 -7.04 -8.58
C GLY A 104 2.50 -6.80 -7.72
N GLY A 105 2.61 -6.89 -6.39
CA GLY A 105 1.51 -6.57 -5.46
C GLY A 105 1.22 -5.06 -5.34
N PRO A 106 0.08 -4.66 -4.75
CA PRO A 106 -0.22 -3.25 -4.52
C PRO A 106 0.64 -2.66 -3.39
N LEU A 107 1.04 -1.40 -3.52
CA LEU A 107 1.69 -0.68 -2.42
C LEU A 107 0.67 -0.42 -1.30
N THR A 108 0.89 -1.05 -0.15
CA THR A 108 -0.02 -1.01 1.00
C THR A 108 0.70 -0.48 2.24
N PHE A 109 -0.01 0.23 3.09
CA PHE A 109 0.48 0.84 4.32
C PHE A 109 -0.47 0.62 5.50
N LEU A 110 0.11 0.50 6.70
CA LEU A 110 -0.62 0.60 7.96
C LEU A 110 -0.71 2.08 8.39
N VAL A 111 -1.92 2.60 8.57
CA VAL A 111 -2.18 3.97 9.02
C VAL A 111 -2.05 4.04 10.55
N THR A 112 -1.38 5.09 11.02
CA THR A 112 -1.06 5.32 12.45
C THR A 112 -1.67 6.61 12.98
N ASP A 113 -1.96 7.57 12.12
CA ASP A 113 -2.53 8.87 12.47
C ASP A 113 -3.24 9.48 11.27
N GLU A 114 -4.19 10.37 11.51
CA GLU A 114 -4.91 11.14 10.48
C GLU A 114 -4.92 12.62 10.85
N GLN A 115 -4.64 13.48 9.88
CA GLN A 115 -4.76 14.92 10.00
C GLN A 115 -5.31 15.51 8.70
N ASP A 116 -6.59 15.89 8.71
CA ASP A 116 -7.30 16.39 7.52
C ASP A 116 -7.15 15.41 6.34
N GLU A 117 -6.63 15.88 5.20
CA GLU A 117 -6.36 15.09 3.98
C GLU A 117 -5.03 14.31 4.03
N TRP A 118 -4.41 14.18 5.20
CA TRP A 118 -3.11 13.54 5.36
C TRP A 118 -3.17 12.34 6.30
N LEU A 119 -2.51 11.27 5.87
CA LEU A 119 -2.41 10.03 6.64
C LEU A 119 -0.97 9.81 7.04
N LYS A 120 -0.72 9.60 8.33
CA LYS A 120 0.59 9.14 8.79
C LYS A 120 0.62 7.62 8.75
N VAL A 121 1.60 7.06 8.06
CA VAL A 121 1.69 5.62 7.83
C VAL A 121 3.06 5.05 8.22
N HIS A 122 3.09 3.78 8.58
CA HIS A 122 4.34 3.01 8.63
C HIS A 122 4.88 2.79 7.22
N LEU A 123 6.21 2.88 7.06
CA LEU A 123 6.88 2.70 5.78
C LEU A 123 7.60 1.35 5.72
N PRO A 124 7.55 0.62 4.59
CA PRO A 124 8.25 -0.64 4.41
C PRO A 124 9.71 -0.39 4.02
N THR A 125 10.41 0.43 4.83
CA THR A 125 11.77 0.88 4.54
C THR A 125 12.60 0.93 5.81
N ARG A 126 13.92 0.92 5.65
CA ARG A 126 14.86 1.17 6.74
C ARG A 126 14.94 2.66 7.10
N PRO A 127 15.20 3.01 8.38
CA PRO A 127 15.24 2.10 9.53
C PRO A 127 13.84 1.55 9.86
N ASN A 128 13.79 0.36 10.47
CA ASN A 128 12.54 -0.23 10.95
C ASN A 128 11.78 0.75 11.84
N GLY A 129 10.45 0.77 11.75
CA GLY A 129 9.62 1.74 12.47
C GLY A 129 9.54 3.13 11.83
N SER A 130 10.13 3.33 10.64
CA SER A 130 9.99 4.59 9.90
C SER A 130 8.53 4.89 9.58
N THR A 131 8.14 6.16 9.71
CA THR A 131 6.82 6.67 9.33
C THR A 131 6.92 7.82 8.35
N GLY A 132 5.85 8.07 7.60
CA GLY A 132 5.73 9.25 6.75
C GLY A 132 4.28 9.64 6.53
N TRP A 133 4.08 10.84 5.98
CA TRP A 133 2.76 11.38 5.65
C TRP A 133 2.47 11.20 4.16
N ILE A 134 1.30 10.68 3.82
CA ILE A 134 0.83 10.50 2.44
C ILE A 134 -0.50 11.24 2.25
N SER A 135 -0.83 11.60 1.01
CA SER A 135 -2.10 12.25 0.70
C SER A 135 -3.23 11.22 0.70
N ARG A 136 -4.39 11.58 1.27
CA ARG A 136 -5.61 10.76 1.24
C ARG A 136 -6.09 10.45 -0.18
N ASP A 137 -5.90 11.40 -1.11
CA ASP A 137 -6.32 11.26 -2.51
C ASP A 137 -5.48 10.25 -3.33
N GLU A 138 -4.29 9.88 -2.84
CA GLU A 138 -3.41 8.91 -3.52
C GLU A 138 -3.72 7.45 -3.15
N VAL A 139 -4.65 7.23 -2.22
CA VAL A 139 -4.91 5.91 -1.62
C VAL A 139 -6.40 5.61 -1.44
N GLN A 140 -6.73 4.33 -1.49
CA GLN A 140 -8.00 3.80 -1.04
C GLN A 140 -7.84 3.27 0.38
N LEU A 141 -8.75 3.66 1.28
CA LEU A 141 -8.78 3.13 2.63
C LEU A 141 -9.63 1.88 2.76
N SER A 142 -9.18 0.98 3.64
CA SER A 142 -9.89 -0.20 4.10
C SER A 142 -9.55 -0.47 5.56
N THR A 143 -10.30 -1.37 6.21
CA THR A 143 -10.04 -1.77 7.60
C THR A 143 -9.67 -3.24 7.65
N SER A 144 -8.65 -3.59 8.42
CA SER A 144 -8.37 -4.98 8.80
C SER A 144 -8.85 -5.23 10.23
N PRO A 145 -9.73 -6.23 10.47
CA PRO A 145 -10.10 -6.64 11.82
C PRO A 145 -9.05 -7.54 12.47
N TYR A 146 -7.98 -7.91 11.74
CA TYR A 146 -6.99 -8.87 12.18
C TYR A 146 -5.74 -8.20 12.73
N ARG A 147 -5.08 -8.87 13.67
CA ARG A 147 -3.75 -8.52 14.18
C ARG A 147 -2.98 -9.78 14.50
N LEU A 148 -1.68 -9.75 14.25
CA LEU A 148 -0.75 -10.81 14.65
C LEU A 148 0.12 -10.30 15.81
N VAL A 149 0.28 -11.13 16.84
CA VAL A 149 1.19 -10.84 17.95
C VAL A 149 2.16 -12.00 18.08
N VAL A 150 3.45 -11.72 17.98
CA VAL A 150 4.53 -12.71 18.07
C VAL A 150 5.29 -12.51 19.36
N SER A 151 5.32 -13.54 20.19
CA SER A 151 6.18 -13.60 21.37
C SER A 151 7.39 -14.48 21.05
N MET A 152 8.56 -13.85 20.86
CA MET A 152 9.78 -14.59 20.52
C MET A 152 10.25 -15.48 21.67
N ARG A 153 10.11 -15.04 22.92
CA ARG A 153 10.44 -15.88 24.10
C ARG A 153 9.60 -17.14 24.23
N LYS A 154 8.35 -17.08 23.78
CA LYS A 154 7.41 -18.20 23.84
C LYS A 154 7.39 -19.02 22.55
N HIS A 155 8.08 -18.56 21.51
CA HIS A 155 7.97 -19.08 20.15
C HIS A 155 6.51 -19.24 19.71
N GLN A 156 5.71 -18.21 19.99
CA GLN A 156 4.27 -18.23 19.76
C GLN A 156 3.83 -17.07 18.90
N LEU A 157 3.01 -17.36 17.89
CA LEU A 157 2.24 -16.38 17.13
C LEU A 157 0.77 -16.51 17.51
N GLN A 158 0.18 -15.43 17.98
CA GLN A 158 -1.25 -15.30 18.24
C GLN A 158 -1.92 -14.55 17.09
N VAL A 159 -3.08 -15.05 16.65
CA VAL A 159 -3.93 -14.42 15.66
C VAL A 159 -5.14 -13.83 16.38
N LEU A 160 -5.35 -12.53 16.22
CA LEU A 160 -6.47 -11.82 16.82
C LEU A 160 -7.43 -11.37 15.72
N LYS A 161 -8.73 -11.38 16.04
CA LYS A 161 -9.80 -10.78 15.24
C LYS A 161 -10.69 -9.93 16.15
N ASN A 162 -10.86 -8.66 15.83
CA ASN A 162 -11.59 -7.68 16.65
C ASN A 162 -11.09 -7.68 18.12
N GLY A 163 -9.77 -7.73 18.31
CA GLY A 163 -9.14 -7.76 19.64
C GLY A 163 -9.21 -9.11 20.38
N GLN A 164 -9.91 -10.11 19.85
CA GLN A 164 -10.03 -11.43 20.47
C GLN A 164 -9.09 -12.44 19.84
N SER A 165 -8.37 -13.21 20.65
CA SER A 165 -7.55 -14.33 20.15
C SER A 165 -8.44 -15.39 19.51
N ILE A 166 -8.15 -15.73 18.25
CA ILE A 166 -8.83 -16.78 17.47
C ILE A 166 -7.92 -17.97 17.17
N GLY A 167 -6.63 -17.89 17.51
CA GLY A 167 -5.67 -18.96 17.28
C GLY A 167 -4.30 -18.64 17.86
N GLU A 168 -3.57 -19.69 18.25
CA GLU A 168 -2.19 -19.62 18.69
C GLU A 168 -1.39 -20.72 18.01
N HIS A 169 -0.22 -20.37 17.49
CA HIS A 169 0.61 -21.27 16.69
C HIS A 169 2.07 -21.16 17.12
N GLU A 170 2.77 -22.28 17.02
CA GLU A 170 4.22 -22.33 17.21
C GLU A 170 4.92 -21.62 16.03
N VAL A 171 5.93 -20.80 16.33
CA VAL A 171 6.67 -20.03 15.33
C VAL A 171 8.18 -20.17 15.51
N GLY A 172 8.89 -20.47 14.42
CA GLY A 172 10.34 -20.39 14.37
C GLY A 172 10.80 -18.95 14.15
N VAL A 173 11.79 -18.50 14.91
CA VAL A 173 12.29 -17.10 14.88
C VAL A 173 13.76 -17.04 14.47
N GLY A 174 14.31 -15.81 14.35
CA GLY A 174 15.69 -15.57 13.97
C GLY A 174 16.70 -16.07 15.00
N LYS A 175 17.83 -16.62 14.51
CA LYS A 175 18.97 -17.00 15.35
C LYS A 175 19.60 -15.80 16.05
N ALA A 176 20.35 -16.04 17.11
CA ALA A 176 21.12 -14.98 17.79
C ALA A 176 22.03 -14.14 16.85
N ALA A 177 22.61 -14.74 15.80
CA ALA A 177 23.43 -14.02 14.81
C ALA A 177 22.62 -13.24 13.76
N THR A 178 21.35 -13.59 13.58
CA THR A 178 20.42 -13.01 12.61
C THR A 178 19.04 -12.89 13.26
N PRO A 179 18.93 -12.08 14.33
CA PRO A 179 17.74 -12.05 15.16
C PRO A 179 16.56 -11.49 14.38
N THR A 180 15.35 -11.89 14.77
CA THR A 180 14.13 -11.21 14.35
C THR A 180 14.04 -9.89 15.14
N PRO A 181 14.04 -8.72 14.48
CA PRO A 181 13.91 -7.45 15.18
C PRO A 181 12.52 -7.29 15.81
N PRO A 182 12.42 -6.91 17.10
CA PRO A 182 11.14 -6.56 17.69
C PRO A 182 10.63 -5.21 17.14
N GLY A 183 9.32 -5.04 17.12
CA GLY A 183 8.69 -3.81 16.65
C GLY A 183 7.27 -4.01 16.11
N GLU A 184 6.70 -2.91 15.63
CA GLU A 184 5.40 -2.89 14.96
C GLU A 184 5.59 -2.83 13.45
N TYR A 185 4.98 -3.79 12.76
CA TYR A 185 5.06 -3.96 11.32
C TYR A 185 3.68 -4.30 10.76
N TYR A 186 3.63 -4.56 9.45
CA TYR A 186 2.42 -5.01 8.78
C TYR A 186 2.76 -5.89 7.57
N LEU A 187 1.78 -6.68 7.12
CA LEU A 187 1.92 -7.54 5.94
C LEU A 187 1.88 -6.71 4.65
N THR A 188 2.93 -6.75 3.85
CA THR A 188 3.08 -5.90 2.66
C THR A 188 2.62 -6.56 1.36
N GLU A 189 2.72 -7.88 1.29
CA GLU A 189 2.46 -8.68 0.09
C GLU A 189 2.21 -10.14 0.46
N LEU A 190 1.59 -10.89 -0.45
CA LEU A 190 1.41 -12.33 -0.35
C LEU A 190 1.98 -12.96 -1.62
N ILE A 191 2.92 -13.89 -1.43
CA ILE A 191 3.59 -14.62 -2.50
C ILE A 191 3.24 -16.10 -2.35
N GLN A 192 2.93 -16.75 -3.46
CA GLN A 192 2.86 -18.21 -3.56
C GLN A 192 4.16 -18.70 -4.22
N PRO A 193 5.12 -19.27 -3.46
CA PRO A 193 6.36 -19.76 -4.03
C PRO A 193 6.14 -20.87 -5.05
N ASN A 194 6.97 -20.91 -6.10
CA ASN A 194 6.89 -21.93 -7.15
C ASN A 194 7.17 -23.36 -6.65
N ASN A 195 7.77 -23.51 -5.47
CA ASN A 195 8.02 -24.79 -4.82
C ASN A 195 7.48 -24.75 -3.39
N ALA A 196 6.31 -25.35 -3.18
CA ALA A 196 5.65 -25.43 -1.90
C ALA A 196 6.43 -26.24 -0.85
N ASP A 197 7.31 -27.16 -1.29
CA ASP A 197 8.18 -27.97 -0.41
C ASP A 197 9.53 -27.26 -0.14
N GLY A 198 9.67 -26.02 -0.63
CA GLY A 198 10.88 -25.21 -0.47
C GLY A 198 11.00 -24.58 0.92
N ALA A 199 12.10 -23.84 1.14
CA ALA A 199 12.37 -23.19 2.43
C ALA A 199 11.29 -22.21 2.90
N TYR A 200 10.51 -21.67 1.96
CA TYR A 200 9.40 -20.74 2.22
C TYR A 200 8.05 -21.42 2.41
N GLY A 201 7.93 -22.73 2.16
CA GLY A 201 6.65 -23.42 2.20
C GLY A 201 5.69 -22.99 1.08
N PRO A 202 4.37 -23.24 1.24
CA PRO A 202 3.36 -22.98 0.20
C PRO A 202 3.01 -21.50 0.02
N TYR A 203 3.22 -20.68 1.05
CA TYR A 203 2.91 -19.24 1.06
C TYR A 203 3.93 -18.46 1.88
N ALA A 204 4.14 -17.21 1.49
CA ALA A 204 4.97 -16.25 2.21
C ALA A 204 4.35 -14.85 2.16
N PHE A 205 4.12 -14.25 3.33
CA PHE A 205 3.87 -12.83 3.44
C PHE A 205 5.18 -12.07 3.58
N GLY A 206 5.31 -10.96 2.86
CA GLY A 206 6.32 -9.94 3.19
C GLY A 206 5.88 -9.14 4.42
N ILE A 207 6.83 -8.80 5.29
CA ILE A 207 6.62 -7.91 6.43
C ILE A 207 7.35 -6.60 6.14
N SER A 208 6.80 -5.47 6.57
CA SER A 208 7.39 -4.13 6.32
C SER A 208 8.77 -3.91 6.98
N GLY A 209 9.14 -4.77 7.94
CA GLY A 209 10.43 -4.78 8.62
C GLY A 209 11.55 -5.45 7.83
N HIS A 210 12.78 -5.15 8.21
CA HIS A 210 14.01 -5.69 7.62
C HIS A 210 14.97 -6.19 8.69
N SER A 211 15.80 -7.20 8.37
CA SER A 211 16.85 -7.71 9.27
C SER A 211 17.85 -6.62 9.66
N ASP A 212 18.19 -6.50 10.94
CA ASP A 212 19.20 -5.51 11.37
C ASP A 212 20.63 -5.91 10.99
N THR A 213 20.90 -7.20 10.81
CA THR A 213 22.24 -7.73 10.52
C THR A 213 22.45 -8.07 9.05
N LEU A 214 21.39 -8.34 8.29
CA LEU A 214 21.48 -8.71 6.87
C LEU A 214 20.94 -7.59 5.97
N GLN A 215 21.84 -6.86 5.31
CA GLN A 215 21.48 -5.81 4.33
C GLN A 215 20.96 -6.38 3.01
N LYS A 216 21.32 -7.62 2.70
CA LYS A 216 20.82 -8.38 1.55
C LYS A 216 20.61 -9.82 1.96
N PHE A 217 19.51 -10.42 1.54
CA PHE A 217 19.22 -11.83 1.78
C PHE A 217 18.31 -12.37 0.66
N ALA A 218 18.60 -13.57 0.17
CA ALA A 218 17.85 -14.23 -0.90
C ALA A 218 17.57 -13.34 -2.14
N GLY A 219 18.49 -12.43 -2.48
CA GLY A 219 18.36 -11.50 -3.61
C GLY A 219 17.64 -10.19 -3.29
N GLY A 220 16.95 -10.08 -2.15
CA GLY A 220 16.23 -8.88 -1.71
C GLY A 220 16.97 -8.07 -0.64
N PRO A 221 16.34 -7.00 -0.11
CA PRO A 221 16.94 -6.03 0.83
C PRO A 221 17.05 -6.53 2.28
N GLY A 222 16.91 -7.84 2.50
CA GLY A 222 16.81 -8.43 3.84
C GLY A 222 15.46 -8.14 4.51
N GLN A 223 14.39 -8.03 3.72
CA GLN A 223 13.02 -7.92 4.22
C GLN A 223 12.65 -9.15 5.06
N LEU A 224 11.93 -8.93 6.16
CA LEU A 224 11.39 -10.01 6.98
C LEU A 224 10.18 -10.64 6.29
N GLY A 225 9.93 -11.91 6.55
CA GLY A 225 8.75 -12.61 6.04
C GLY A 225 8.10 -13.48 7.10
N LEU A 226 6.79 -13.70 6.94
CA LEU A 226 6.02 -14.73 7.63
C LEU A 226 5.69 -15.81 6.62
N HIS A 227 6.25 -17.01 6.77
CA HIS A 227 6.16 -18.03 5.73
C HIS A 227 6.10 -19.45 6.30
N GLY A 228 5.80 -20.42 5.45
CA GLY A 228 5.82 -21.84 5.82
C GLY A 228 7.24 -22.38 6.03
N THR A 229 7.45 -23.69 5.96
CA THR A 229 8.80 -24.25 6.09
C THR A 229 8.93 -25.63 5.49
N ASN A 230 10.15 -26.00 5.13
CA ASN A 230 10.54 -27.38 4.83
C ASN A 230 11.25 -28.07 6.02
N GLN A 231 11.23 -27.44 7.20
CA GLN A 231 11.82 -27.94 8.43
C GLN A 231 10.79 -27.86 9.58
N PRO A 232 9.68 -28.61 9.50
CA PRO A 232 8.61 -28.53 10.51
C PRO A 232 9.09 -28.95 11.91
N ASP A 233 10.12 -29.80 12.01
CA ASP A 233 10.77 -30.20 13.27
C ASP A 233 11.54 -29.06 13.96
N LYS A 234 11.66 -27.90 13.30
CA LYS A 234 12.39 -26.72 13.77
C LYS A 234 11.49 -25.56 14.18
N LEU A 235 10.17 -25.73 14.13
CA LEU A 235 9.28 -24.78 14.78
C LEU A 235 9.60 -24.72 16.29
N GLY A 236 9.22 -23.63 16.95
CA GLY A 236 9.42 -23.53 18.40
C GLY A 236 10.86 -23.21 18.81
N SER A 237 11.68 -22.76 17.85
CA SER A 237 13.10 -22.52 18.09
C SER A 237 13.69 -21.40 17.22
N ASP A 238 14.92 -21.00 17.56
CA ASP A 238 15.68 -19.96 16.87
C ASP A 238 16.44 -20.54 15.67
N VAL A 239 15.87 -20.43 14.46
CA VAL A 239 16.30 -21.22 13.30
C VAL A 239 16.43 -20.45 11.99
N SER A 240 15.88 -19.23 11.93
CA SER A 240 15.81 -18.46 10.70
C SER A 240 16.89 -17.37 10.62
N HIS A 241 16.88 -16.65 9.49
CA HIS A 241 17.69 -15.45 9.27
C HIS A 241 16.96 -14.15 9.66
N GLY A 242 15.94 -14.25 10.52
CA GLY A 242 15.08 -13.16 10.96
C GLY A 242 13.61 -13.36 10.59
N CYS A 243 13.30 -14.17 9.58
CA CYS A 243 11.92 -14.49 9.21
C CYS A 243 11.18 -15.31 10.28
N LEU A 244 9.86 -15.18 10.29
CA LEU A 244 8.96 -15.99 11.10
C LEU A 244 8.51 -17.21 10.29
N ARG A 245 8.72 -18.41 10.84
CA ARG A 245 8.37 -19.68 10.20
C ARG A 245 7.18 -20.32 10.89
N LEU A 246 6.19 -20.72 10.11
CA LEU A 246 5.00 -21.44 10.58
C LEU A 246 4.91 -22.83 9.96
N ALA A 247 4.03 -23.66 10.52
CA ALA A 247 3.56 -24.86 9.85
C ALA A 247 2.87 -24.50 8.52
N ASN A 248 2.99 -25.39 7.54
CA ASN A 248 2.51 -25.13 6.18
C ASN A 248 0.98 -25.04 6.10
N GLU A 249 0.28 -25.77 6.97
CA GLU A 249 -1.18 -25.73 7.09
C GLU A 249 -1.62 -24.38 7.63
N VAL A 250 -0.93 -23.87 8.66
CA VAL A 250 -1.23 -22.57 9.28
C VAL A 250 -1.00 -21.42 8.31
N ILE A 251 0.16 -21.37 7.63
CA ILE A 251 0.42 -20.27 6.68
C ILE A 251 -0.57 -20.29 5.51
N THR A 252 -1.06 -21.46 5.11
CA THR A 252 -2.09 -21.60 4.07
C THR A 252 -3.42 -21.01 4.54
N GLU A 253 -3.86 -21.35 5.76
CA GLU A 253 -5.07 -20.76 6.36
C GLU A 253 -4.96 -19.22 6.48
N LEU A 254 -3.80 -18.72 6.91
CA LEU A 254 -3.56 -17.28 7.02
C LEU A 254 -3.55 -16.59 5.65
N ALA A 255 -3.01 -17.24 4.60
CA ALA A 255 -3.02 -16.73 3.24
C ALA A 255 -4.45 -16.56 2.67
N GLU A 256 -5.39 -17.39 3.10
CA GLU A 256 -6.80 -17.30 2.71
C GLU A 256 -7.60 -16.28 3.55
N THR A 257 -7.09 -15.92 4.72
CA THR A 257 -7.85 -15.16 5.74
C THR A 257 -7.37 -13.72 5.92
N LEU A 258 -6.06 -13.48 5.91
CA LEU A 258 -5.48 -12.19 6.28
C LEU A 258 -5.38 -11.23 5.08
N PRO A 259 -5.95 -10.02 5.17
CA PRO A 259 -5.70 -8.99 4.17
C PRO A 259 -4.30 -8.39 4.32
N LEU A 260 -3.76 -7.81 3.24
CA LEU A 260 -2.56 -6.96 3.31
C LEU A 260 -2.83 -5.73 4.20
N GLY A 261 -1.78 -5.21 4.82
CA GLY A 261 -1.86 -4.17 5.83
C GLY A 261 -2.22 -4.67 7.23
N THR A 262 -2.51 -5.97 7.40
CA THR A 262 -2.69 -6.57 8.74
C THR A 262 -1.47 -6.30 9.61
N PRO A 263 -1.63 -5.68 10.79
CA PRO A 263 -0.53 -5.42 11.71
C PRO A 263 0.08 -6.72 12.23
N ILE A 264 1.40 -6.72 12.39
CA ILE A 264 2.15 -7.75 13.10
C ILE A 264 3.08 -7.09 14.12
N GLU A 265 2.83 -7.37 15.38
CA GLU A 265 3.65 -6.93 16.50
C GLU A 265 4.62 -8.03 16.90
N ILE A 266 5.91 -7.72 16.98
CA ILE A 266 6.96 -8.67 17.37
C ILE A 266 7.54 -8.24 18.72
N GLN A 267 7.35 -9.09 19.72
CA GLN A 267 7.76 -8.90 21.10
C GLN A 267 8.97 -9.78 21.45
N ALA A 268 9.89 -9.23 22.23
CA ALA A 268 11.17 -9.85 22.61
C ALA A 268 11.12 -10.81 23.81
#